data_AF-A0AAJ6QXG5-F1
#
_entry.id   AF-A0AAJ6QXG5-F1
#
_cell.length_a   1.000
_cell.length_b   1.000
_cell.length_c   1.000
_cell.angle_alpha   90.00
_cell.angle_beta   90.00
_cell.angle_gamma   90.00
#
_symmetry.space_group_name_H-M   'P 1'
#
loop_
_entity.id
_entity.type
_entity.pdbx_description
1 polymer ?
#
loop_
_entity_poly.entity_id
_entity_poly.type
_entity_poly.pdbx_seq_one_letter_code
_entity_poly.pdbx_strand_id
1 'polypeptide(L)'
;MVRFMLLLLGVQGLSALSGRSDCDWKVLDEAASNFVFAGANSTMPVTSEELDEVCKIAENAIALCESFAKDCTSGLEAAMITIFLDAAKKDRQERCEWNREEYLDVATCLQEEASEGLRFCNARQAGYLQAVLRKEKKIRVPLACCYQKQYELCINRASSICGRKYMRYTKKVISIMSDELKDTACRKYTKNPDLCDELPAVRPVRQPMFSTIIPALVKIVGLN
;
A
#
# COMPACT_ATOMS: atom_id res chain seq x y z
N MET A 1 -14.53 31.26 66.07
CA MET A 1 -13.74 30.07 65.70
C MET A 1 -13.87 29.90 64.18
N VAL A 2 -13.15 30.65 63.34
CA VAL A 2 -11.85 30.35 62.70
C VAL A 2 -11.61 28.86 62.39
N ARG A 3 -11.71 28.47 61.11
CA ARG A 3 -10.79 27.61 60.32
C ARG A 3 -11.38 27.42 58.91
N PHE A 4 -10.91 28.09 57.85
CA PHE A 4 -9.70 27.88 57.04
C PHE A 4 -9.64 26.51 56.33
N MET A 5 -9.35 26.57 55.02
CA MET A 5 -8.88 25.51 54.10
C MET A 5 -9.93 24.62 53.42
N LEU A 6 -9.88 24.33 52.11
CA LEU A 6 -8.97 24.71 51.03
C LEU A 6 -9.66 24.33 49.71
N LEU A 7 -9.61 25.26 48.74
CA LEU A 7 -9.90 25.01 47.32
C LEU A 7 -8.92 23.96 46.78
N LEU A 8 -9.41 22.76 46.49
CA LEU A 8 -8.73 21.85 45.56
C LEU A 8 -9.21 22.19 44.15
N LEU A 9 -8.54 23.19 43.56
CA LEU A 9 -8.44 23.34 42.11
C LEU A 9 -7.85 22.04 41.56
N GLY A 10 -8.71 21.22 40.98
CA GLY A 10 -8.29 20.07 40.19
C GLY A 10 -7.51 20.57 38.98
N VAL A 11 -6.19 20.61 39.12
CA VAL A 11 -5.28 20.58 37.98
C VAL A 11 -5.44 19.19 37.37
N GLN A 12 -6.42 19.02 36.49
CA GLN A 12 -6.39 17.94 35.53
C GLN A 12 -5.20 18.25 34.62
N GLY A 13 -4.11 17.52 34.85
CA GLY A 13 -2.92 17.62 34.03
C GLY A 13 -3.32 17.41 32.58
N LEU A 14 -2.98 18.38 31.72
CA LEU A 14 -2.69 18.08 30.34
C LEU A 14 -1.48 17.14 30.36
N SER A 15 -1.74 15.85 30.48
CA SER A 15 -0.80 14.86 29.97
C SER A 15 -0.71 15.14 28.47
N ALA A 16 0.39 15.76 28.08
CA ALA A 16 0.82 15.74 26.69
C ALA A 16 0.66 14.30 26.20
N LEU A 17 -0.21 14.10 25.21
CA LEU A 17 -0.21 12.91 24.36
C LEU A 17 1.19 12.88 23.74
N SER A 18 2.09 12.20 24.44
CA SER A 18 3.37 11.79 23.89
C SER A 18 2.98 10.79 22.81
N GLY A 19 2.92 11.29 21.57
CA GLY A 19 2.57 10.56 20.37
C GLY A 19 3.59 9.47 20.11
N ARG A 20 3.48 8.38 20.86
CA ARG A 20 4.16 7.14 20.57
C ARG A 20 3.36 6.52 19.43
N SER A 21 3.91 6.60 18.23
CA SER A 21 3.45 5.79 17.11
C SER A 21 3.38 4.33 17.57
N ASP A 22 2.20 3.73 17.40
CA ASP A 22 2.03 2.31 17.66
C ASP A 22 2.83 1.54 16.60
N CYS A 23 3.92 0.90 17.01
CA CYS A 23 4.80 0.15 16.12
C CYS A 23 4.23 -1.23 15.73
N ASP A 24 2.91 -1.40 15.80
CA ASP A 24 2.21 -2.55 15.24
C ASP A 24 2.14 -2.47 13.72
N TRP A 25 2.69 -3.49 13.05
CA TRP A 25 2.62 -3.65 11.59
C TRP A 25 1.17 -3.71 11.05
N LYS A 26 0.18 -4.03 11.89
CA LYS A 26 -1.23 -3.93 11.51
C LYS A 26 -1.71 -2.50 11.36
N VAL A 27 -1.18 -1.58 12.17
CA VAL A 27 -1.49 -0.14 12.03
C VAL A 27 -0.94 0.39 10.71
N LEU A 28 0.29 -0.02 10.33
CA LEU A 28 0.84 0.29 9.00
C LEU A 28 -0.03 -0.31 7.88
N ASP A 29 -0.47 -1.56 8.02
CA ASP A 29 -1.30 -2.24 7.03
C ASP A 29 -2.67 -1.57 6.83
N GLU A 30 -3.33 -1.22 7.94
CA GLU A 30 -4.64 -0.56 7.92
C GLU A 30 -4.54 0.83 7.30
N ALA A 31 -3.53 1.62 7.67
CA ALA A 31 -3.29 2.91 7.03
C ALA A 31 -3.00 2.74 5.53
N ALA A 32 -2.10 1.83 5.16
CA ALA A 32 -1.78 1.53 3.76
C ALA A 32 -3.02 1.16 2.93
N SER A 33 -4.00 0.49 3.52
CA SER A 33 -5.21 0.06 2.82
C SER A 33 -6.05 1.22 2.25
N ASN A 34 -5.83 2.45 2.74
CA ASN A 34 -6.54 3.66 2.32
C ASN A 34 -5.94 4.36 1.10
N PHE A 35 -4.70 4.03 0.71
CA PHE A 35 -4.08 4.62 -0.49
C PHE A 35 -3.62 3.59 -1.53
N VAL A 36 -3.56 2.30 -1.17
CA VAL A 36 -3.32 1.23 -2.14
C VAL A 36 -4.51 1.16 -3.11
N PHE A 37 -4.20 1.28 -4.41
CA PHE A 37 -5.19 1.17 -5.48
C PHE A 37 -5.95 -0.16 -5.39
N ALA A 38 -7.29 -0.09 -5.29
CA ALA A 38 -8.17 -1.24 -5.08
C ALA A 38 -7.80 -2.09 -3.85
N GLY A 39 -7.25 -1.47 -2.80
CA GLY A 39 -6.98 -2.09 -1.51
C GLY A 39 -8.24 -2.62 -0.84
N ALA A 40 -8.08 -3.45 0.20
CA ALA A 40 -9.20 -4.11 0.88
C ALA A 40 -10.28 -3.14 1.40
N ASN A 41 -9.86 -1.96 1.87
CA ASN A 41 -10.73 -0.90 2.39
C ASN A 41 -10.87 0.30 1.43
N SER A 42 -10.26 0.24 0.24
CA SER A 42 -10.33 1.32 -0.74
C SER A 42 -11.61 1.18 -1.57
N THR A 43 -12.40 2.25 -1.59
CA THR A 43 -13.43 2.47 -2.60
C THR A 43 -12.83 3.18 -3.80
N MET A 44 -13.43 3.01 -4.98
CA MET A 44 -13.13 3.83 -6.15
C MET A 44 -14.22 4.90 -6.26
N PRO A 45 -14.01 6.11 -5.70
CA PRO A 45 -14.99 7.18 -5.74
C PRO A 45 -15.41 7.49 -7.18
N VAL A 46 -16.72 7.52 -7.43
CA VAL A 46 -17.28 7.74 -8.78
C VAL A 46 -17.82 9.17 -8.94
N THR A 47 -17.88 9.92 -7.84
CA THR A 47 -18.25 11.34 -7.83
C THR A 47 -17.09 12.22 -7.37
N SER A 48 -17.19 13.52 -7.66
CA SER A 48 -16.21 14.51 -7.22
C SER A 48 -16.16 14.59 -5.68
N GLU A 49 -17.32 14.56 -5.04
CA GLU A 49 -17.47 14.68 -3.59
C GLU A 49 -16.85 13.47 -2.87
N GLU A 50 -17.14 12.26 -3.36
CA GLU A 50 -16.53 11.03 -2.83
C GLU A 50 -15.00 11.03 -3.03
N LEU A 51 -14.53 11.57 -4.16
CA LEU A 51 -13.11 11.64 -4.46
C LEU A 51 -12.38 12.56 -3.48
N ASP A 52 -12.97 13.71 -3.13
CA ASP A 52 -12.38 14.64 -2.16
C ASP A 52 -12.24 13.99 -0.77
N GLU A 53 -13.26 13.23 -0.35
CA GLU A 53 -13.22 12.49 0.91
C GLU A 53 -12.09 11.44 0.90
N VAL A 54 -12.02 10.61 -0.15
CA VAL A 54 -10.98 9.58 -0.28
C VAL A 54 -9.58 10.19 -0.38
N CYS A 55 -9.44 11.34 -1.04
CA CYS A 55 -8.16 12.06 -1.14
C CYS A 55 -7.68 12.55 0.23
N LYS A 56 -8.59 13.05 1.08
CA LYS A 56 -8.28 13.45 2.46
C LYS A 56 -7.94 12.26 3.35
N ILE A 57 -8.67 11.15 3.23
CA ILE A 57 -8.37 9.92 3.97
C ILE A 57 -6.97 9.40 3.58
N ALA A 58 -6.67 9.35 2.28
CA ALA A 58 -5.38 8.91 1.77
C ALA A 58 -4.22 9.81 2.26
N GLU A 59 -4.41 11.14 2.29
CA GLU A 59 -3.41 12.07 2.83
C GLU A 59 -3.08 11.80 4.30
N ASN A 60 -4.11 11.63 5.14
CA ASN A 60 -3.93 11.31 6.56
C ASN A 60 -3.25 9.94 6.76
N ALA A 61 -3.64 8.94 5.94
CA ALA A 61 -3.04 7.62 5.99
C ALA A 61 -1.57 7.62 5.57
N ILE A 62 -1.20 8.40 4.56
CA ILE A 62 0.20 8.60 4.15
C ILE A 62 0.99 9.22 5.31
N ALA A 63 0.48 10.28 5.95
CA ALA A 63 1.14 10.93 7.08
C ALA A 63 1.35 9.99 8.29
N LEU A 64 0.38 9.09 8.54
CA LEU A 64 0.52 8.04 9.56
C LEU A 64 1.68 7.10 9.21
N CYS A 65 1.71 6.61 7.97
CA CYS A 65 2.76 5.70 7.52
C CYS A 65 4.15 6.38 7.50
N GLU A 66 4.23 7.68 7.23
CA GLU A 66 5.49 8.45 7.37
C GLU A 66 5.99 8.46 8.81
N SER A 67 5.08 8.69 9.76
CA SER A 67 5.40 8.66 11.19
C SER A 67 5.84 7.27 11.61
N PHE A 68 5.15 6.23 11.15
CA PHE A 68 5.55 4.83 11.38
C PHE A 68 6.95 4.54 10.81
N ALA A 69 7.23 4.94 9.57
CA ALA A 69 8.54 4.73 8.95
C ALA A 69 9.65 5.38 9.77
N LYS A 70 9.43 6.61 10.23
CA LYS A 70 10.39 7.40 11.01
C LYS A 70 10.65 6.80 12.40
N ASP A 71 9.60 6.37 13.09
CA ASP A 71 9.68 6.06 14.51
C ASP A 71 9.83 4.56 14.80
N CYS A 72 9.36 3.70 13.89
CA CYS A 72 9.24 2.26 14.11
C CYS A 72 10.13 1.40 13.22
N THR A 73 10.83 2.00 12.25
CA THR A 73 11.71 1.26 11.32
C THR A 73 13.06 1.94 11.16
N SER A 74 14.01 1.23 10.54
CA SER A 74 15.33 1.79 10.23
C SER A 74 15.95 1.12 8.99
N GLY A 75 17.00 1.74 8.44
CA GLY A 75 17.76 1.18 7.32
C GLY A 75 16.88 0.87 6.10
N LEU A 76 16.99 -0.37 5.58
CA LEU A 76 16.26 -0.80 4.38
C LEU A 76 14.74 -0.85 4.58
N GLU A 77 14.26 -1.10 5.79
CA GLU A 77 12.82 -1.14 6.07
C GLU A 77 12.22 0.26 5.93
N ALA A 78 12.86 1.27 6.54
CA ALA A 78 12.46 2.67 6.42
C ALA A 78 12.52 3.14 4.96
N ALA A 79 13.64 2.86 4.26
CA ALA A 79 13.80 3.22 2.86
C ALA A 79 12.70 2.62 1.98
N MET A 80 12.31 1.36 2.23
CA MET A 80 11.25 0.70 1.49
C MET A 80 9.88 1.34 1.76
N ILE A 81 9.56 1.67 3.01
CA ILE A 81 8.31 2.38 3.30
C ILE A 81 8.30 3.74 2.61
N THR A 82 9.38 4.51 2.67
CA THR A 82 9.49 5.81 1.99
C THR A 82 9.24 5.73 0.49
N ILE A 83 9.82 4.74 -0.20
CA ILE A 83 9.57 4.52 -1.65
C ILE A 83 8.07 4.33 -1.93
N PHE A 84 7.38 3.54 -1.12
CA PHE A 84 5.93 3.36 -1.28
C PHE A 84 5.13 4.62 -1.00
N LEU A 85 5.56 5.43 -0.02
CA LEU A 85 4.88 6.67 0.32
C LEU A 85 5.07 7.73 -0.75
N ASP A 86 6.25 7.82 -1.36
CA ASP A 86 6.49 8.74 -2.48
C ASP A 86 5.64 8.34 -3.69
N ALA A 87 5.52 7.04 -3.98
CA ALA A 87 4.61 6.55 -5.00
C ALA A 87 3.13 6.83 -4.68
N ALA A 88 2.71 6.63 -3.43
CA ALA A 88 1.35 6.90 -2.98
C ALA A 88 1.00 8.40 -3.04
N LYS A 89 1.93 9.28 -2.67
CA LYS A 89 1.77 10.74 -2.82
C LYS A 89 1.60 11.13 -4.29
N LYS A 90 2.41 10.53 -5.18
CA LYS A 90 2.31 10.77 -6.62
C LYS A 90 0.97 10.28 -7.18
N ASP A 91 0.53 9.07 -6.83
CA ASP A 91 -0.78 8.57 -7.24
C ASP A 91 -1.93 9.46 -6.73
N ARG A 92 -1.84 9.90 -5.46
CA ARG A 92 -2.79 10.86 -4.88
C ARG A 92 -2.81 12.16 -5.67
N GLN A 93 -1.66 12.78 -5.95
CA GLN A 93 -1.59 14.02 -6.73
C GLN A 93 -2.19 13.85 -8.14
N GLU A 94 -1.89 12.73 -8.80
CA GLU A 94 -2.43 12.41 -10.12
C GLU A 94 -3.96 12.35 -10.10
N ARG A 95 -4.57 11.60 -9.18
CA ARG A 95 -6.04 11.40 -9.17
C ARG A 95 -6.81 12.54 -8.50
N CYS A 96 -6.23 13.22 -7.52
CA CYS A 96 -6.92 14.23 -6.71
C CYS A 96 -6.78 15.65 -7.29
N GLU A 97 -5.68 15.92 -8.00
CA GLU A 97 -5.30 17.27 -8.42
C GLU A 97 -5.11 17.35 -9.94
N TRP A 98 -4.11 16.66 -10.50
CA TRP A 98 -3.64 16.93 -11.87
C TRP A 98 -4.47 16.29 -12.97
N ASN A 99 -4.96 15.07 -12.75
CA ASN A 99 -5.69 14.25 -13.73
C ASN A 99 -7.03 13.79 -13.15
N ARG A 100 -7.67 14.66 -12.35
CA ARG A 100 -8.93 14.39 -11.68
C ARG A 100 -10.05 13.97 -12.64
N GLU A 101 -10.19 14.67 -13.77
CA GLU A 101 -11.20 14.35 -14.79
C GLU A 101 -10.93 13.00 -15.47
N GLU A 102 -9.67 12.67 -15.73
CA GLU A 102 -9.28 11.36 -16.27
C GLU A 102 -9.68 10.24 -15.30
N TYR A 103 -9.46 10.45 -14.00
CA TYR A 103 -9.86 9.50 -12.97
C TYR A 103 -11.38 9.30 -12.93
N LEU A 104 -12.16 10.37 -12.83
CA LEU A 104 -13.62 10.29 -12.71
C LEU A 104 -14.25 9.64 -13.94
N ASP A 105 -13.71 9.88 -15.13
CA ASP A 105 -14.16 9.24 -16.36
C ASP A 105 -13.97 7.71 -16.33
N VAL A 106 -12.91 7.20 -15.69
CA VAL A 106 -12.66 5.76 -15.61
C VAL A 106 -13.25 5.10 -14.35
N ALA A 107 -13.61 5.89 -13.34
CA ALA A 107 -13.94 5.39 -12.01
C ALA A 107 -15.19 4.49 -12.01
N THR A 108 -16.26 4.88 -12.71
CA THR A 108 -17.54 4.14 -12.69
C THR A 108 -17.37 2.68 -13.10
N CYS A 109 -16.78 2.41 -14.27
CA CYS A 109 -16.59 1.03 -14.69
C CYS A 109 -15.60 0.28 -13.79
N LEU A 110 -14.52 0.94 -13.35
CA LEU A 110 -13.57 0.26 -12.44
C LEU A 110 -14.23 -0.15 -11.12
N GLN A 111 -15.12 0.68 -10.60
CA GLN A 111 -15.89 0.42 -9.39
C GLN A 111 -16.92 -0.69 -9.59
N GLU A 112 -17.72 -0.61 -10.66
CA GLU A 112 -18.85 -1.52 -10.89
C GLU A 112 -18.42 -2.88 -11.43
N GLU A 113 -17.49 -2.90 -12.39
CA GLU A 113 -17.18 -4.11 -13.18
C GLU A 113 -15.82 -4.72 -12.82
N ALA A 114 -14.82 -3.90 -12.48
CA ALA A 114 -13.44 -4.38 -12.26
C ALA A 114 -13.07 -4.56 -10.78
N SER A 115 -13.81 -3.97 -9.85
CA SER A 115 -13.35 -3.78 -8.46
C SER A 115 -13.12 -5.09 -7.73
N GLU A 116 -13.96 -6.11 -7.95
CA GLU A 116 -13.77 -7.45 -7.38
C GLU A 116 -12.49 -8.11 -7.92
N GLY A 117 -12.27 -8.05 -9.23
CA GLY A 117 -11.07 -8.60 -9.87
C GLY A 117 -9.79 -7.91 -9.39
N LEU A 118 -9.82 -6.59 -9.22
CA LEU A 118 -8.70 -5.81 -8.71
C LEU A 118 -8.40 -6.14 -7.24
N ARG A 119 -9.42 -6.21 -6.37
CA ARG A 119 -9.29 -6.65 -4.97
C ARG A 119 -8.73 -8.08 -4.88
N PHE A 120 -9.20 -8.98 -5.75
CA PHE A 120 -8.65 -10.34 -5.84
C PHE A 120 -7.16 -10.34 -6.17
N CYS A 121 -6.72 -9.52 -7.14
CA CYS A 121 -5.31 -9.41 -7.49
C CYS A 121 -4.47 -8.91 -6.32
N ASN A 122 -4.93 -7.89 -5.58
CA ASN A 122 -4.26 -7.39 -4.39
C ASN A 122 -4.15 -8.45 -3.28
N ALA A 123 -5.26 -9.12 -2.95
CA ALA A 123 -5.28 -10.17 -1.93
C ALA A 123 -4.37 -11.35 -2.32
N ARG A 124 -4.38 -11.74 -3.60
CA ARG A 124 -3.51 -12.80 -4.13
C ARG A 124 -2.04 -12.40 -4.06
N GLN A 125 -1.69 -11.15 -4.37
CA GLN A 125 -0.32 -10.66 -4.27
C GLN A 125 0.18 -10.60 -2.82
N ALA A 126 -0.65 -10.11 -1.88
CA ALA A 126 -0.34 -10.18 -0.46
C ALA A 126 -0.11 -11.64 0.00
N GLY A 127 -0.95 -12.56 -0.49
CA GLY A 127 -0.80 -14.00 -0.26
C GLY A 127 0.53 -14.57 -0.78
N TYR A 128 0.99 -14.16 -1.97
CA TYR A 128 2.30 -14.55 -2.50
C TYR A 128 3.44 -14.00 -1.64
N LEU A 129 3.42 -12.70 -1.33
CA LEU A 129 4.49 -12.05 -0.57
C LEU A 129 4.63 -12.63 0.84
N GLN A 130 3.51 -12.97 1.49
CA GLN A 130 3.58 -13.68 2.77
C GLN A 130 4.14 -15.10 2.63
N ALA A 131 3.80 -15.82 1.56
CA ALA A 131 4.39 -17.13 1.32
C ALA A 131 5.90 -17.03 1.04
N VAL A 132 6.34 -15.95 0.38
CA VAL A 132 7.75 -15.62 0.15
C VAL A 132 8.50 -15.38 1.47
N LEU A 133 7.88 -14.77 2.48
CA LEU A 133 8.50 -14.60 3.80
C LEU A 133 8.91 -15.93 4.46
N ARG A 134 8.28 -17.05 4.07
CA ARG A 134 8.61 -18.40 4.58
C ARG A 134 9.77 -19.07 3.83
N LYS A 135 10.32 -18.43 2.80
CA LYS A 135 11.46 -18.93 2.01
C LYS A 135 12.79 -18.43 2.57
N GLU A 136 13.87 -19.04 2.10
CA GLU A 136 15.24 -18.63 2.43
C GLU A 136 15.46 -17.15 2.07
N LYS A 137 16.07 -16.38 2.99
CA LYS A 137 16.25 -14.92 2.85
C LYS A 137 16.82 -14.53 1.48
N LYS A 138 17.84 -15.24 0.99
CA LYS A 138 18.52 -14.97 -0.28
C LYS A 138 17.64 -15.03 -1.53
N ILE A 139 16.50 -15.74 -1.49
CA ILE A 139 15.58 -15.86 -2.63
C ILE A 139 14.30 -15.05 -2.46
N ARG A 140 14.12 -14.31 -1.35
CA ARG A 140 12.88 -13.56 -1.10
C ARG A 140 12.65 -12.41 -2.08
N VAL A 141 13.64 -11.52 -2.24
CA VAL A 141 13.58 -10.42 -3.21
C VAL A 141 13.42 -10.95 -4.64
N PRO A 142 14.21 -11.95 -5.11
CA PRO A 142 13.98 -12.59 -6.41
C PRO A 142 12.54 -13.06 -6.63
N LEU A 143 11.98 -13.81 -5.67
CA LEU A 143 10.62 -14.30 -5.74
C LEU A 143 9.60 -13.16 -5.77
N ALA A 144 9.75 -12.14 -4.90
CA ALA A 144 8.86 -10.99 -4.86
C ALA A 144 8.81 -10.25 -6.21
N CYS A 145 9.98 -10.04 -6.84
CA CYS A 145 10.10 -9.44 -8.16
C CYS A 145 9.42 -10.28 -9.25
N CYS A 146 9.55 -11.59 -9.21
CA CYS A 146 8.89 -12.48 -10.17
C CYS A 146 7.37 -12.51 -10.01
N TYR A 147 6.86 -12.45 -8.78
CA TYR A 147 5.41 -12.38 -8.52
C TYR A 147 4.81 -11.02 -8.82
N GLN A 148 5.60 -9.93 -8.77
CA GLN A 148 5.15 -8.61 -9.20
C GLN A 148 4.66 -8.59 -10.66
N LYS A 149 5.34 -9.30 -11.57
CA LYS A 149 4.89 -9.46 -12.96
C LYS A 149 3.53 -10.17 -13.05
N GLN A 150 3.29 -11.18 -12.21
CA GLN A 150 2.01 -11.89 -12.17
C GLN A 150 0.89 -10.99 -11.64
N TYR A 151 1.19 -10.15 -10.66
CA TYR A 151 0.26 -9.13 -10.16
C TYR A 151 -0.13 -8.14 -11.25
N GLU A 152 0.83 -7.62 -12.01
CA GLU A 152 0.55 -6.73 -13.15
C GLU A 152 -0.34 -7.37 -14.22
N LEU A 153 -0.07 -8.63 -14.58
CA LEU A 153 -0.91 -9.38 -15.51
C LEU A 153 -2.33 -9.59 -14.95
N CYS A 154 -2.45 -9.83 -13.64
CA CYS A 154 -3.73 -9.96 -12.96
C CYS A 154 -4.53 -8.65 -13.05
N ILE A 155 -3.92 -7.52 -12.69
CA ILE A 155 -4.55 -6.19 -12.75
C ILE A 155 -4.99 -5.86 -14.18
N ASN A 156 -4.12 -6.09 -15.16
CA ASN A 156 -4.44 -5.86 -16.58
C ASN A 156 -5.63 -6.72 -17.05
N ARG A 157 -5.71 -7.98 -16.61
CA ARG A 157 -6.85 -8.84 -16.94
C ARG A 157 -8.13 -8.33 -16.25
N ALA A 158 -8.05 -7.96 -14.98
CA ALA A 158 -9.20 -7.45 -14.22
C ALA A 158 -9.75 -6.15 -14.84
N SER A 159 -8.88 -5.22 -15.26
CA SER A 159 -9.32 -3.96 -15.88
C SER A 159 -9.75 -4.10 -17.35
N SER A 160 -9.43 -5.21 -18.01
CA SER A 160 -9.78 -5.42 -19.42
C SER A 160 -11.28 -5.50 -19.68
N ILE A 161 -12.10 -5.83 -18.67
CA ILE A 161 -13.56 -5.85 -18.77
C ILE A 161 -14.14 -4.48 -19.14
N CYS A 162 -13.48 -3.40 -18.70
CA CYS A 162 -13.86 -2.02 -19.03
C CYS A 162 -13.28 -1.53 -20.37
N GLY A 163 -12.35 -2.28 -20.97
CA GLY A 163 -11.71 -1.94 -22.24
C GLY A 163 -10.40 -1.15 -22.11
N ARG A 164 -9.82 -0.78 -23.26
CA ARG A 164 -8.41 -0.36 -23.36
C ARG A 164 -8.08 0.92 -22.60
N LYS A 165 -9.02 1.86 -22.47
CA LYS A 165 -8.80 3.13 -21.75
C LYS A 165 -8.48 2.87 -20.26
N TYR A 166 -9.32 2.06 -19.63
CA TYR A 166 -9.20 1.64 -18.23
C TYR A 166 -7.96 0.78 -17.99
N MET A 167 -7.61 -0.09 -18.94
CA MET A 167 -6.33 -0.81 -18.89
C MET A 167 -5.12 0.13 -18.89
N ARG A 168 -5.14 1.20 -19.71
CA ARG A 168 -4.05 2.19 -19.71
C ARG A 168 -3.98 2.94 -18.38
N TYR A 169 -5.14 3.34 -17.84
CA TYR A 169 -5.21 4.00 -16.54
C TYR A 169 -4.65 3.12 -15.42
N THR A 170 -5.15 1.89 -15.30
CA THR A 170 -4.66 0.94 -14.28
C THR A 170 -3.17 0.63 -14.44
N LYS A 171 -2.68 0.48 -15.67
CA LYS A 171 -1.24 0.33 -15.93
C LYS A 171 -0.43 1.55 -15.47
N LYS A 172 -0.91 2.77 -15.71
CA LYS A 172 -0.29 4.02 -15.24
C LYS A 172 -0.17 4.01 -13.71
N VAL A 173 -1.26 3.68 -13.00
CA VAL A 173 -1.27 3.58 -11.53
C VAL A 173 -0.27 2.53 -11.02
N ILE A 174 -0.29 1.31 -11.59
CA ILE A 174 0.66 0.27 -11.17
C ILE A 174 2.11 0.65 -11.47
N SER A 175 2.37 1.35 -12.57
CA SER A 175 3.71 1.89 -12.88
C SER A 175 4.15 2.89 -11.82
N ILE A 176 3.32 3.87 -11.48
CA ILE A 176 3.62 4.82 -10.38
C ILE A 176 4.01 4.08 -9.09
N MET A 177 3.29 3.00 -8.75
CA MET A 177 3.51 2.22 -7.54
C MET A 177 4.71 1.27 -7.58
N SER A 178 5.25 0.93 -8.75
CA SER A 178 6.24 -0.15 -8.89
C SER A 178 7.49 0.19 -9.69
N ASP A 179 7.55 1.32 -10.38
CA ASP A 179 8.65 1.65 -11.28
C ASP A 179 9.98 1.79 -10.53
N GLU A 180 10.01 2.44 -9.36
CA GLU A 180 11.23 2.54 -8.54
C GLU A 180 11.75 1.14 -8.12
N LEU A 181 10.84 0.25 -7.71
CA LEU A 181 11.18 -1.13 -7.37
C LEU A 181 11.70 -1.92 -8.58
N LYS A 182 11.08 -1.72 -9.75
CA LYS A 182 11.50 -2.34 -11.02
C LYS A 182 12.87 -1.88 -11.46
N ASP A 183 13.16 -0.59 -11.30
CA ASP A 183 14.39 0.01 -11.76
C ASP A 183 15.55 -0.20 -10.78
N THR A 184 15.26 -0.56 -9.53
CA THR A 184 16.26 -0.87 -8.51
C THR A 184 16.34 -2.38 -8.22
N ALA A 185 15.58 -2.86 -7.24
CA ALA A 185 15.66 -4.21 -6.69
C ALA A 185 15.28 -5.30 -7.71
N CYS A 186 14.34 -5.02 -8.60
CA CYS A 186 13.79 -6.00 -9.53
C CYS A 186 14.36 -5.92 -10.95
N ARG A 187 15.31 -5.01 -11.22
CA ARG A 187 15.85 -4.74 -12.57
C ARG A 187 16.30 -6.00 -13.30
N LYS A 188 17.00 -6.90 -12.59
CA LYS A 188 17.51 -8.16 -13.14
C LYS A 188 16.38 -9.08 -13.63
N TYR A 189 15.33 -9.22 -12.83
CA TYR A 189 14.19 -10.11 -13.10
C TYR A 189 13.21 -9.51 -14.12
N THR A 190 13.09 -8.18 -14.15
CA THR A 190 12.31 -7.50 -15.19
C THR A 190 12.96 -7.66 -16.58
N LYS A 191 14.29 -7.61 -16.65
CA LYS A 191 15.04 -7.72 -17.93
C LYS A 191 15.24 -9.16 -18.41
N ASN A 192 15.30 -10.12 -17.51
CA ASN A 192 15.48 -11.53 -17.84
C ASN A 192 14.41 -12.37 -17.12
N PRO A 193 13.25 -12.60 -17.76
CA PRO A 193 12.14 -13.33 -17.14
C PRO A 193 12.44 -14.81 -16.90
N ASP A 194 13.39 -15.40 -17.63
CA ASP A 194 13.76 -16.83 -17.49
C ASP A 194 14.38 -17.11 -16.11
N LEU A 195 14.96 -16.08 -15.47
CA LEU A 195 15.44 -16.17 -14.08
C LEU A 195 14.33 -16.47 -13.08
N CYS A 196 13.07 -16.19 -13.42
CA CYS A 196 11.93 -16.54 -12.58
C CYS A 196 11.60 -18.03 -12.64
N ASP A 197 11.94 -18.72 -13.73
CA ASP A 197 11.67 -20.14 -13.92
C ASP A 197 12.68 -21.02 -13.16
N GLU A 198 13.84 -20.46 -12.83
CA GLU A 198 14.86 -21.09 -11.96
C GLU A 198 14.48 -21.06 -10.47
N LEU A 199 13.48 -20.26 -10.09
CA LEU A 199 13.06 -20.10 -8.69
C LEU A 199 11.99 -21.13 -8.29
N PRO A 200 11.98 -21.58 -7.02
CA PRO A 200 10.97 -22.52 -6.56
C PRO A 200 9.58 -21.90 -6.59
N ALA A 201 8.62 -22.64 -7.15
CA ALA A 201 7.23 -22.21 -7.16
C ALA A 201 6.69 -21.95 -5.74
N VAL A 202 5.96 -20.85 -5.59
CA VAL A 202 5.26 -20.43 -4.38
C VAL A 202 3.76 -20.51 -4.63
N ARG A 203 3.01 -21.00 -3.64
CA ARG A 203 1.55 -20.93 -3.62
C ARG A 203 1.14 -19.78 -2.70
N PRO A 204 0.17 -18.94 -3.10
CA PRO A 204 -0.25 -17.82 -2.26
C PRO A 204 -0.96 -18.34 -1.00
N VAL A 205 -0.72 -17.69 0.12
CA VAL A 205 -1.53 -17.89 1.33
C VAL A 205 -2.95 -17.40 1.05
N ARG A 206 -3.97 -18.19 1.38
CA ARG A 206 -5.38 -17.84 1.12
C ARG A 206 -5.87 -16.66 1.96
N GLN A 207 -5.40 -16.57 3.20
CA GLN A 207 -5.74 -15.52 4.15
C GLN A 207 -4.44 -14.90 4.63
N PRO A 208 -3.91 -13.90 3.92
CA PRO A 208 -2.71 -13.24 4.37
C PRO A 208 -2.96 -12.49 5.70
N MET A 209 -1.92 -12.38 6.52
CA MET A 209 -1.86 -11.63 7.77
C MET A 209 -2.06 -10.13 7.52
N PHE A 210 -1.61 -9.65 6.36
CA PHE A 210 -1.70 -8.27 5.93
C PHE A 210 -2.65 -8.20 4.73
N SER A 211 -3.52 -7.21 4.75
CA SER A 211 -4.45 -6.88 3.67
C SER A 211 -3.76 -6.17 2.50
N THR A 212 -2.64 -5.51 2.76
CA THR A 212 -1.81 -4.84 1.75
C THR A 212 -0.47 -5.53 1.54
N ILE A 213 0.21 -5.14 0.46
CA ILE A 213 1.53 -5.67 0.11
C ILE A 213 2.66 -5.03 0.91
N ILE A 214 2.43 -3.85 1.52
CA ILE A 214 3.49 -3.00 2.07
C ILE A 214 4.20 -3.68 3.24
N PRO A 215 3.53 -4.15 4.31
CA PRO A 215 4.23 -4.79 5.43
C PRO A 215 5.01 -6.04 5.00
N ALA A 216 4.46 -6.81 4.05
CA ALA A 216 5.15 -8.00 3.55
C ALA A 216 6.41 -7.65 2.75
N LEU A 217 6.37 -6.62 1.90
CA LEU A 217 7.54 -6.17 1.14
C LEU A 217 8.62 -5.57 2.03
N VAL A 218 8.23 -4.79 3.03
CA VAL A 218 9.17 -4.26 4.03
C VAL A 218 9.88 -5.40 4.76
N LYS A 219 9.15 -6.43 5.18
CA LYS A 219 9.73 -7.63 5.82
C LYS A 219 10.54 -8.52 4.86
N ILE A 220 10.35 -8.41 3.55
CA ILE A 220 11.14 -9.12 2.55
C ILE A 220 12.53 -8.49 2.43
N VAL A 221 12.62 -7.16 2.47
CA VAL A 221 13.90 -6.43 2.39
C VAL A 221 14.58 -6.26 3.75
N GLY A 222 13.80 -6.33 4.84
CA GLY A 222 14.31 -6.31 6.21
C GLY A 222 15.26 -7.48 6.48
N LEU A 223 16.38 -7.18 7.14
CA LEU A 223 17.45 -8.15 7.40
C LEU A 223 17.22 -8.98 8.68
N ASN A 224 16.24 -8.63 9.50
CA ASN A 224 15.99 -9.26 10.81
C ASN A 224 15.11 -10.52 10.69
#